data_AF-A0AAJ6BH12-F1
#
_entry.id   AF-A0AAJ6BH12-F1
#
_cell.length_a   1.000
_cell.length_b   1.000
_cell.length_c   1.000
_cell.angle_alpha   90.00
_cell.angle_beta   90.00
_cell.angle_gamma   90.00
#
_symmetry.space_group_name_H-M   'P 1'
#
loop_
_entity.id
_entity.type
_entity.pdbx_description
1 polymer ?
#
loop_
_entity_poly.entity_id
_entity_poly.type
_entity_poly.pdbx_seq_one_letter_code
_entity_poly.pdbx_strand_id
1 'polypeptide(L)'
;MAPKKLLVTSLIRDDLTNAKLLFNLHQMGLNTSDYYLQLSDAILHLMGFKNDNYADEVYQEYRHLSEIVLHQELSSFNKSLNATADKLYNHLSQKSPNKKSCC
;
A
#
# COMPACT_ATOMS: atom_id res chain seq x y z
N MET A 1 -0.33 -12.04 -16.31
CA MET A 1 -0.57 -10.84 -15.47
C MET A 1 0.26 -9.70 -16.05
N ALA A 2 -0.28 -8.50 -16.28
CA ALA A 2 0.49 -7.42 -16.91
C ALA A 2 1.69 -7.01 -16.02
N PRO A 3 2.87 -6.70 -16.58
CA PRO A 3 4.08 -6.34 -15.82
C PRO A 3 3.85 -5.23 -14.79
N LYS A 4 3.02 -4.23 -15.14
CA LYS A 4 2.64 -3.12 -14.26
C LYS A 4 1.87 -3.58 -13.02
N LYS A 5 0.96 -4.55 -13.16
CA LYS A 5 0.21 -5.11 -12.01
C LYS A 5 1.17 -5.81 -11.05
N LEU A 6 2.07 -6.66 -11.58
CA LEU A 6 3.05 -7.38 -10.76
C LEU A 6 3.94 -6.42 -9.96
N LEU A 7 4.44 -5.36 -10.60
CA LEU A 7 5.24 -4.33 -9.95
C LEU A 7 4.47 -3.63 -8.83
N VAL A 8 3.29 -3.10 -9.13
CA VAL A 8 2.48 -2.36 -8.15
C VAL A 8 2.07 -3.25 -6.98
N THR A 9 1.62 -4.48 -7.23
CA THR A 9 1.30 -5.42 -6.15
C THR A 9 2.53 -5.76 -5.31
N SER A 10 3.72 -5.83 -5.90
CA SER A 10 4.96 -6.03 -5.12
C SER A 10 5.26 -4.84 -4.22
N LEU A 11 5.18 -3.62 -4.74
CA LEU A 11 5.39 -2.40 -3.95
C LEU A 11 4.38 -2.29 -2.80
N ILE A 12 3.12 -2.67 -3.02
CA ILE A 12 2.13 -2.71 -1.94
C ILE A 12 2.55 -3.72 -0.86
N ARG A 13 3.07 -4.90 -1.21
CA ARG A 13 3.58 -5.85 -0.20
C ARG A 13 4.76 -5.29 0.58
N ASP A 14 5.67 -4.62 -0.11
CA ASP A 14 6.84 -4.01 0.51
C ASP A 14 6.43 -2.87 1.46
N ASP A 15 5.45 -2.06 1.06
CA ASP A 15 4.88 -1.00 1.89
C ASP A 15 4.20 -1.56 3.15
N LEU A 16 3.36 -2.59 3.00
CA LEU A 16 2.71 -3.27 4.13
C LEU A 16 3.74 -3.92 5.08
N THR A 17 4.79 -4.52 4.52
CA THR A 17 5.87 -5.15 5.30
C THR A 17 6.65 -4.10 6.07
N ASN A 18 7.01 -2.98 5.41
CA ASN A 18 7.67 -1.87 6.06
C ASN A 18 6.79 -1.29 7.17
N ALA A 19 5.52 -1.01 6.89
CA ALA A 19 4.59 -0.48 7.89
C ALA A 19 4.45 -1.42 9.11
N LYS A 20 4.39 -2.74 8.90
CA LYS A 20 4.35 -3.73 9.99
C LYS A 20 5.65 -3.74 10.81
N LEU A 21 6.80 -3.64 10.14
CA LEU A 21 8.10 -3.54 10.80
C LEU A 21 8.18 -2.28 11.66
N LEU A 22 7.89 -1.11 11.09
CA LEU A 22 7.90 0.18 11.80
C LEU A 22 6.92 0.17 12.98
N PHE A 23 5.73 -0.37 12.78
CA PHE A 23 4.74 -0.49 13.86
C PHE A 23 5.29 -1.31 15.02
N ASN A 24 5.83 -2.50 14.77
CA ASN A 24 6.36 -3.36 15.83
C ASN A 24 7.59 -2.74 16.53
N LEU A 25 8.50 -2.11 15.78
CA LEU A 25 9.67 -1.42 16.36
C LEU A 25 9.24 -0.25 17.25
N HIS A 26 8.25 0.53 16.81
CA HIS A 26 7.68 1.62 17.61
C HIS A 26 7.04 1.10 18.90
N GLN A 27 6.31 -0.03 18.85
CA GLN A 27 5.74 -0.67 20.06
C GLN A 27 6.83 -1.14 21.05
N MET A 28 8.05 -1.40 20.58
CA MET A 28 9.21 -1.73 21.42
C MET A 28 9.94 -0.48 21.97
N GLY A 29 9.45 0.72 21.69
CA GLY A 29 10.06 1.98 22.14
C GLY A 29 11.23 2.46 21.28
N LEU A 30 11.41 1.90 20.08
CA LEU A 30 12.43 2.36 19.15
C LEU A 30 11.93 3.52 18.30
N ASN A 31 12.81 4.47 18.01
CA ASN A 31 12.53 5.54 17.06
C ASN A 31 12.58 5.00 15.62
N THR A 32 11.49 5.14 14.88
CA THR A 32 11.33 4.61 13.52
C THR A 32 11.24 5.68 12.44
N SER A 33 11.38 6.97 12.80
CA SER A 33 11.21 8.11 11.87
C SER A 33 12.10 8.03 10.63
N ASP A 34 13.31 7.49 10.75
CA ASP A 34 14.28 7.43 9.65
C ASP A 34 14.05 6.26 8.67
N TYR A 35 13.07 5.39 8.93
CA TYR A 35 12.82 4.17 8.14
C TYR A 35 11.52 4.22 7.31
N TYR A 36 10.89 5.40 7.22
CA TYR A 36 9.72 5.58 6.35
C TYR A 36 10.15 5.63 4.87
N LEU A 37 9.72 4.63 4.10
CA LEU A 37 10.11 4.45 2.69
C LEU A 37 9.21 5.18 1.67
N GLN A 38 8.12 5.82 2.12
CA GLN A 38 7.17 6.56 1.26
C GLN A 38 6.67 5.76 0.03
N LEU A 39 6.54 4.43 0.14
CA LEU A 39 6.19 3.57 -0.99
C LEU A 39 4.76 3.80 -1.48
N SER A 40 3.85 4.23 -0.59
CA SER A 40 2.48 4.66 -0.94
C SER A 40 2.44 5.69 -2.07
N ASP A 41 3.35 6.66 -2.06
CA ASP A 41 3.36 7.76 -3.03
C ASP A 41 3.87 7.26 -4.38
N ALA A 42 4.91 6.42 -4.36
CA ALA A 42 5.42 5.73 -5.55
C ALA A 42 4.34 4.84 -6.19
N ILE A 43 3.57 4.11 -5.38
CA ILE A 43 2.45 3.28 -5.83
C ILE A 43 1.39 4.14 -6.54
N LEU A 44 0.94 5.22 -5.90
CA LEU A 44 -0.08 6.11 -6.47
C LEU A 44 0.41 6.76 -7.78
N HIS A 45 1.66 7.23 -7.80
CA HIS A 45 2.27 7.81 -9.00
C HIS A 45 2.34 6.80 -10.16
N LEU A 46 2.80 5.57 -9.90
CA LEU A 46 2.83 4.49 -10.91
C LEU A 46 1.42 4.15 -11.43
N MET A 47 0.40 4.29 -10.58
CA MET A 47 -0.99 4.09 -10.96
C MET A 47 -1.62 5.29 -11.66
N GLY A 48 -0.89 6.38 -11.85
CA GLY A 48 -1.31 7.55 -12.62
C GLY A 48 -2.18 8.54 -11.86
N PHE A 49 -2.20 8.45 -10.52
CA PHE A 49 -2.78 9.51 -9.69
C PHE A 49 -1.89 10.76 -9.79
N LYS A 50 -2.51 11.93 -9.88
CA LYS A 50 -1.81 13.23 -9.90
C LYS A 50 -1.82 13.80 -8.49
N ASN A 51 -0.88 14.68 -8.15
CA ASN A 51 -0.88 15.36 -6.87
C ASN A 51 -2.03 16.38 -6.84
N ASP A 52 -3.23 15.90 -6.50
CA ASP A 52 -4.46 16.64 -6.36
C ASP A 52 -5.27 16.10 -5.18
N ASN A 53 -6.34 16.80 -4.82
CA ASN A 53 -7.19 16.43 -3.69
C ASN A 53 -7.77 15.00 -3.82
N TYR A 54 -7.96 14.52 -5.05
CA TYR A 54 -8.48 13.17 -5.27
C TYR A 54 -7.44 12.10 -4.94
N ALA A 55 -6.17 12.33 -5.28
CA ALA A 55 -5.10 11.43 -4.85
C ALA A 55 -4.90 11.43 -3.34
N ASP A 56 -5.10 12.58 -2.67
CA ASP A 56 -5.07 12.65 -1.20
C ASP A 56 -6.20 11.81 -0.58
N GLU A 57 -7.43 11.89 -1.11
CA GLU A 57 -8.55 11.04 -0.68
C GLU A 57 -8.24 9.54 -0.87
N VAL A 58 -7.71 9.18 -2.04
CA VAL A 58 -7.31 7.79 -2.35
C VAL A 58 -6.19 7.32 -1.41
N TYR A 59 -5.23 8.18 -1.09
CA TYR A 59 -4.17 7.90 -0.14
C TYR A 59 -4.73 7.61 1.26
N GLN A 60 -5.70 8.41 1.75
CA GLN A 60 -6.31 8.16 3.05
C GLN A 60 -7.04 6.81 3.10
N GLU A 61 -7.76 6.46 2.04
CA GLU A 61 -8.40 5.14 1.94
C GLU A 61 -7.37 4.00 1.92
N TYR A 62 -6.29 4.17 1.15
CA TYR A 62 -5.18 3.21 1.10
C TYR A 62 -4.54 3.01 2.48
N ARG A 63 -4.27 4.12 3.20
CA ARG A 63 -3.73 4.08 4.56
C ARG A 63 -4.67 3.32 5.49
N HIS A 64 -5.96 3.65 5.49
CA HIS A 64 -6.93 3.01 6.36
C HIS A 64 -6.99 1.48 6.14
N LEU A 65 -6.99 1.05 4.87
CA LEU A 65 -6.97 -0.37 4.53
C LEU A 65 -5.66 -1.06 4.95
N SER A 66 -4.54 -0.35 4.90
CA SER A 66 -3.23 -0.84 5.32
C SER A 66 -3.12 -0.96 6.85
N GLU A 67 -3.75 -0.06 7.61
CA GLU A 67 -3.75 -0.08 9.08
C GLU A 67 -4.44 -1.32 9.67
N ILE A 68 -5.44 -1.87 8.98
CA ILE A 68 -6.18 -3.07 9.40
C ILE A 68 -5.24 -4.26 9.61
N VAL A 69 -4.16 -4.37 8.82
CA VAL A 69 -3.22 -5.49 8.94
C VAL A 69 -2.10 -5.25 9.94
N LEU A 70 -1.90 -4.01 10.40
CA LEU A 70 -0.81 -3.68 11.33
C LEU A 70 -1.01 -4.30 12.72
N HIS A 71 -2.27 -4.46 13.14
CA HIS A 71 -2.62 -5.02 14.46
C HIS A 71 -2.66 -6.55 14.47
N GLN A 72 -2.43 -7.20 13.33
CA GLN A 72 -2.41 -8.66 13.25
C GLN A 72 -1.12 -9.22 13.86
N GLU A 73 -1.22 -10.40 14.47
CA GLU A 73 -0.05 -11.22 14.80
C GLU A 73 0.80 -11.50 13.55
N LEU A 74 2.12 -11.58 13.71
CA LEU A 74 3.06 -11.76 12.58
C LEU A 74 2.72 -12.98 11.71
N SER A 75 2.30 -14.09 12.34
CA SER A 75 1.91 -15.30 11.63
C SER A 75 0.67 -15.11 10.77
N SER A 76 -0.32 -14.36 11.25
CA SER A 76 -1.54 -14.00 10.52
C SER A 76 -1.24 -13.01 9.40
N PHE A 77 -0.43 -11.99 9.69
CA PHE A 77 0.03 -11.00 8.71
C PHE A 77 0.68 -11.68 7.50
N ASN A 78 1.66 -12.58 7.73
CA ASN A 78 2.36 -13.29 6.66
C ASN A 78 1.42 -14.15 5.81
N LYS A 79 0.40 -14.76 6.41
CA LYS A 79 -0.61 -15.54 5.69
C LYS A 79 -1.52 -14.67 4.84
N SER A 80 -1.87 -13.47 5.30
CA SER A 80 -2.79 -12.57 4.60
C SER A 80 -2.12 -11.57 3.65
N LEU A 81 -0.79 -11.37 3.74
CA LEU A 81 -0.07 -10.32 3.03
C LEU A 81 -0.39 -10.25 1.54
N ASN A 82 -0.31 -11.39 0.84
CA ASN A 82 -0.61 -11.45 -0.59
C ASN A 82 -2.07 -11.08 -0.91
N ALA A 83 -3.01 -11.62 -0.12
CA ALA A 83 -4.43 -11.34 -0.32
C ALA A 83 -4.78 -9.88 -0.04
N THR A 84 -4.15 -9.26 0.97
CA THR A 84 -4.31 -7.84 1.27
C THR A 84 -3.72 -6.97 0.17
N ALA A 85 -2.53 -7.30 -0.32
CA ALA A 85 -1.91 -6.57 -1.42
C ALA A 85 -2.75 -6.63 -2.71
N ASP A 86 -3.34 -7.78 -3.01
CA ASP A 86 -4.28 -7.92 -4.13
C ASP A 86 -5.55 -7.09 -3.94
N LYS A 87 -6.13 -7.06 -2.73
CA LYS A 87 -7.29 -6.22 -2.40
C LYS A 87 -6.98 -4.73 -2.60
N LEU A 88 -5.86 -4.26 -2.08
CA LEU A 88 -5.39 -2.88 -2.23
C LEU A 88 -5.14 -2.53 -3.69
N TYR A 89 -4.47 -3.40 -4.45
CA TYR A 89 -4.28 -3.20 -5.89
C TYR A 89 -5.62 -3.06 -6.62
N ASN A 90 -6.58 -3.94 -6.33
CA ASN A 90 -7.89 -3.91 -6.97
C ASN A 90 -8.65 -2.62 -6.62
N HIS A 91 -8.60 -2.19 -5.36
CA HIS A 91 -9.17 -0.93 -4.89
C HIS A 91 -8.59 0.27 -5.66
N LEU A 92 -7.27 0.40 -5.68
CA LEU A 92 -6.59 1.48 -6.40
C LEU A 92 -6.85 1.40 -7.91
N SER A 93 -6.92 0.21 -8.49
CA SER A 93 -7.17 0.02 -9.92
C SER A 93 -8.59 0.42 -10.33
N GLN A 94 -9.56 0.36 -9.42
CA GLN A 94 -10.92 0.84 -9.68
C GLN A 94 -10.99 2.36 -9.76
N LYS A 95 -10.12 3.04 -9.03
CA LYS A 95 -10.03 4.50 -8.91
C LYS A 95 -8.99 5.13 -9.85
N SER A 96 -8.08 4.32 -10.37
CA SER A 96 -6.97 4.76 -11.20
C SER A 96 -7.45 5.51 -12.46
N PRO A 97 -6.91 6.70 -12.75
CA PRO A 97 -7.20 7.44 -13.99
C PRO A 97 -6.83 6.65 -15.26
N ASN A 98 -5.86 5.74 -15.16
CA ASN A 98 -5.38 4.92 -16.28
C ASN A 98 -6.40 3.88 -16.76
N LYS A 99 -7.50 3.64 -16.02
CA LYS A 99 -8.57 2.73 -16.46
C LYS A 99 -9.30 3.23 -17.71
N LYS A 100 -9.27 4.54 -17.99
CA LYS A 100 -10.03 5.17 -19.08
C LYS A 100 -9.44 4.96 -20.50
N SER A 101 -8.33 4.24 -20.66
CA SER A 101 -7.70 4.00 -21.97
C SER A 101 -8.13 2.68 -22.65
N CYS A 102 -9.11 1.96 -22.12
CA CYS A 102 -9.56 0.68 -22.68
C CYS A 102 -11.06 0.73 -23.03
N CYS A 103 -11.41 1.59 -23.99
CA CYS A 103 -12.66 1.55 -24.76
C CYS A 103 -12.30 1.97 -26.19
#